data_AF-A0A7T9CCJ0-F1
#
_entry.id   AF-A0A7T9CCJ0-F1
#
_cell.length_a   1.000
_cell.length_b   1.000
_cell.length_c   1.000
_cell.angle_alpha   90.00
_cell.angle_beta   90.00
_cell.angle_gamma   90.00
#
_symmetry.space_group_name_H-M   'P 1'
#
loop_
_entity.id
_entity.type
_entity.pdbx_description
1 polymer ?
#
loop_
_entity_poly.entity_id
_entity_poly.type
_entity_poly.pdbx_seq_one_letter_code
_entity_poly.pdbx_strand_id
1 'polypeptide(L)'
;MTSRKKGKNTSGSRKPGSGLNWTKAAMIIGGIAFVVIMIVSSLGSHWLVGMKPAGDGDVAYCDVTLKDSEGRTVFTTSERIFNAALEQGSMVWLTNPMIIGVNVTTDNLVEPVTAYFPGADQASFAFLGPEYNQVAESLVGMKEGQSKRFAFEQNTAFQREMTSEEFAGIGGNFSEIQVGDQLIFGFTTAPMISAEDNTTPGYALRTVTVTSKTGDIINVIYGYSAADVTILKLSRA
;
A
#
# COMPACT_ATOMS: atom_id res chain seq x y z
N MET A 1 62.12 -52.07 67.04
CA MET A 1 61.08 -51.96 68.09
C MET A 1 60.36 -50.62 67.96
N THR A 2 59.10 -50.71 67.56
CA THR A 2 57.93 -49.87 67.89
C THR A 2 58.04 -48.55 68.69
N SER A 3 57.39 -47.52 68.10
CA SER A 3 56.39 -46.60 68.70
C SER A 3 56.81 -45.44 69.62
N ARG A 4 56.49 -44.18 69.23
CA ARG A 4 55.40 -43.39 69.86
C ARG A 4 55.03 -42.08 69.14
N LYS A 5 53.73 -41.77 69.25
CA LYS A 5 52.91 -40.66 68.71
C LYS A 5 53.02 -39.31 69.45
N LYS A 6 52.41 -38.29 68.81
CA LYS A 6 51.84 -36.98 69.25
C LYS A 6 52.82 -35.79 69.17
N GLY A 7 52.55 -34.67 68.50
CA GLY A 7 51.38 -34.17 67.77
C GLY A 7 51.13 -32.68 68.13
N LYS A 8 50.86 -31.81 67.14
CA LYS A 8 50.02 -30.61 67.32
C LYS A 8 49.43 -30.11 66.00
N ASN A 9 48.13 -29.82 66.05
CA ASN A 9 47.19 -29.40 65.00
C ASN A 9 47.58 -28.03 64.40
N THR A 10 47.16 -27.67 63.18
CA THR A 10 45.89 -27.00 62.80
C THR A 10 46.00 -26.71 61.28
N SER A 11 45.01 -26.48 60.43
CA SER A 11 43.57 -26.26 60.44
C SER A 11 43.14 -26.33 58.97
N GLY A 12 41.99 -26.93 58.66
CA GLY A 12 41.40 -26.81 57.34
C GLY A 12 40.86 -25.40 57.07
N SER A 13 40.78 -25.03 55.79
CA SER A 13 39.83 -24.07 55.24
C SER A 13 39.71 -24.37 53.73
N ARG A 14 38.65 -25.06 53.31
CA ARG A 14 37.42 -24.50 52.74
C ARG A 14 37.68 -23.53 51.57
N LYS A 15 37.27 -23.95 50.37
CA LYS A 15 36.94 -23.06 49.24
C LYS A 15 36.05 -21.91 49.73
N PRO A 16 36.27 -20.69 49.24
CA PRO A 16 35.16 -19.74 49.09
C PRO A 16 35.06 -19.24 47.64
N GLY A 17 33.84 -19.31 47.11
CA GLY A 17 33.26 -18.25 46.28
C GLY A 17 33.86 -18.01 44.90
N SER A 18 33.19 -18.54 43.88
CA SER A 18 33.11 -17.96 42.55
C SER A 18 32.64 -16.49 42.65
N GLY A 19 33.55 -15.57 42.88
CA GLY A 19 33.33 -14.15 42.64
C GLY A 19 33.35 -13.93 41.14
N LEU A 20 32.20 -13.60 40.55
CA LEU A 20 32.15 -13.15 39.16
C LEU A 20 33.22 -12.07 39.01
N ASN A 21 34.20 -12.33 38.14
CA ASN A 21 35.40 -11.51 38.02
C ASN A 21 34.97 -10.15 37.45
N TRP A 22 34.63 -9.21 38.34
CA TRP A 22 33.88 -7.98 38.04
C TRP A 22 34.55 -7.14 36.96
N THR A 23 35.88 -7.20 36.90
CA THR A 23 36.70 -6.59 35.84
C THR A 23 36.45 -7.21 34.47
N LYS A 24 36.28 -8.54 34.38
CA LYS A 24 35.90 -9.22 33.14
C LYS A 24 34.45 -8.91 32.75
N ALA A 25 33.54 -8.83 33.72
CA ALA A 25 32.15 -8.47 33.47
C ALA A 25 32.04 -7.02 32.94
N ALA A 26 32.75 -6.06 33.55
CA ALA A 26 32.80 -4.67 33.10
C ALA A 26 33.43 -4.53 31.70
N MET A 27 34.48 -5.30 31.39
CA MET A 27 35.09 -5.31 30.06
C MET A 27 34.15 -5.87 28.99
N ILE A 28 33.40 -6.93 29.30
CA ILE A 28 32.41 -7.51 28.38
C ILE A 28 31.25 -6.53 28.16
N ILE A 29 30.72 -5.91 29.22
CA ILE A 29 29.64 -4.92 29.12
C ILE A 29 30.10 -3.69 28.33
N GLY A 30 31.31 -3.19 28.60
CA GLY A 30 31.89 -2.07 27.87
C GLY A 30 32.13 -2.39 26.39
N GLY A 31 32.61 -3.60 26.09
CA GLY A 31 32.80 -4.07 24.71
C GLY A 31 31.48 -4.17 23.94
N ILE A 32 30.44 -4.74 24.56
CA ILE A 32 29.10 -4.82 23.95
C ILE A 32 28.52 -3.42 23.76
N ALA A 33 28.62 -2.54 24.76
CA ALA A 33 28.13 -1.17 24.65
C ALA A 33 28.83 -0.38 23.54
N PHE A 34 30.15 -0.54 23.39
CA PHE A 34 30.91 0.11 22.32
C PHE A 34 30.47 -0.35 20.92
N VAL A 35 30.24 -1.66 20.74
CA VAL A 35 29.74 -2.21 19.48
C VAL A 35 28.33 -1.72 19.18
N VAL A 36 27.43 -1.70 20.18
CA VAL A 36 26.07 -1.16 20.01
C VAL A 36 26.09 0.31 19.64
N ILE A 37 26.93 1.13 20.30
CA ILE A 37 27.08 2.56 19.98
C ILE A 37 27.64 2.72 18.56
N MET A 38 28.64 1.93 18.15
CA MET A 38 29.15 1.97 16.76
C MET A 38 28.05 1.66 15.74
N ILE A 39 27.24 0.64 15.99
CA ILE A 39 26.13 0.27 15.10
C ILE A 39 25.11 1.42 15.04
N VAL A 40 24.66 1.94 16.19
CA VAL A 40 23.68 3.03 16.26
C VAL A 40 24.21 4.33 15.64
N SER A 41 25.47 4.68 15.88
CA SER A 41 26.12 5.84 15.28
C SER A 41 26.33 5.67 13.77
N SER A 42 26.60 4.44 13.29
CA SER A 42 26.73 4.16 11.85
C SER A 42 25.39 4.19 11.10
N LEU A 43 24.28 3.90 11.78
CA LEU A 43 22.93 3.99 11.24
C LEU A 43 22.40 5.44 11.19
N GLY A 44 23.11 6.39 11.81
CA GLY A 44 22.69 7.80 11.92
C GLY A 44 21.38 7.98 12.69
N SER A 45 20.88 9.22 12.79
CA SER A 45 19.58 9.50 13.41
C SER A 45 18.39 9.26 12.46
N HIS A 46 18.62 8.82 11.23
CA HIS A 46 17.61 8.74 10.17
C HIS A 46 16.55 7.67 10.45
N TRP A 47 16.92 6.55 11.09
CA TRP A 47 15.96 5.52 11.52
C TRP A 47 14.97 6.01 12.58
N LEU A 48 15.31 7.05 13.37
CA LEU A 48 14.39 7.65 14.35
C LEU A 48 13.26 8.44 13.67
N VAL A 49 13.53 9.04 12.51
CA VAL A 49 12.55 9.82 11.74
C VAL A 49 11.50 8.90 11.10
N GLY A 50 11.95 7.74 10.59
CA GLY A 50 11.06 6.70 10.07
C GLY A 50 10.18 6.02 11.14
N MET A 51 10.46 6.23 12.43
CA MET A 51 9.61 5.69 13.51
C MET A 51 8.41 6.57 13.84
N LYS A 52 8.39 7.85 13.44
CA LYS A 52 7.26 8.74 13.75
C LYS A 52 6.11 8.42 12.78
N PRO A 53 4.92 8.07 13.28
CA PRO A 53 3.78 7.81 12.42
C PRO A 53 3.38 9.06 11.63
N ALA A 54 2.74 8.86 10.48
CA ALA A 54 2.08 9.88 9.68
C ALA A 54 0.93 10.49 10.48
N GLY A 55 0.89 11.81 10.53
CA GLY A 55 -0.21 12.58 11.13
C GLY A 55 -0.99 13.33 10.07
N ASP A 56 -2.17 13.80 10.45
CA ASP A 56 -3.08 14.56 9.58
C ASP A 56 -2.36 15.77 8.96
N GLY A 57 -2.52 15.94 7.64
CA GLY A 57 -1.90 17.01 6.86
C GLY A 57 -0.46 16.73 6.41
N ASP A 58 0.21 15.69 6.91
CA ASP A 58 1.49 15.24 6.34
C ASP A 58 1.29 14.83 4.87
N VAL A 59 2.35 14.83 4.07
CA VAL A 59 2.32 14.38 2.68
C VAL A 59 3.11 13.08 2.55
N ALA A 60 2.47 12.04 2.07
CA ALA A 60 3.08 10.73 1.86
C ALA A 60 3.34 10.48 0.37
N TYR A 61 4.55 10.01 0.07
CA TYR A 61 4.89 9.40 -1.20
C TYR A 61 4.62 7.91 -1.06
N CYS A 62 3.65 7.40 -1.82
CA CYS A 62 3.10 6.07 -1.60
C CYS A 62 3.15 5.23 -2.87
N ASP A 63 3.47 3.95 -2.67
CA ASP A 63 3.06 2.92 -3.61
C ASP A 63 1.60 2.53 -3.29
N VAL A 64 0.74 2.61 -4.29
CA VAL A 64 -0.65 2.16 -4.26
C VAL A 64 -0.86 1.04 -5.26
N THR A 65 -1.62 0.02 -4.88
CA THR A 65 -2.12 -1.04 -5.75
C THR A 65 -3.59 -1.28 -5.48
N LEU A 66 -4.44 -1.17 -6.50
CA LEU A 66 -5.88 -1.38 -6.40
C LEU A 66 -6.26 -2.75 -6.96
N LYS A 67 -7.26 -3.38 -6.34
CA LYS A 67 -7.74 -4.71 -6.71
C LYS A 67 -9.24 -4.75 -6.89
N ASP A 68 -9.69 -5.45 -7.92
CA ASP A 68 -11.12 -5.66 -8.17
C ASP A 68 -11.72 -6.71 -7.22
N SER A 69 -13.02 -7.01 -7.38
CA SER A 69 -13.73 -8.01 -6.57
C SER A 69 -13.20 -9.44 -6.73
N GLU A 70 -12.50 -9.74 -7.82
CA GLU A 70 -11.87 -11.05 -8.06
C GLU A 70 -10.43 -11.10 -7.53
N GLY A 71 -9.92 -9.98 -6.98
CA GLY A 71 -8.58 -9.85 -6.43
C GLY A 71 -7.49 -9.56 -7.49
N ARG A 72 -7.90 -9.35 -8.75
CA ARG A 72 -7.00 -9.01 -9.85
C ARG A 72 -6.48 -7.60 -9.65
N THR A 73 -5.21 -7.39 -9.99
CA THR A 73 -4.61 -6.06 -9.91
C THR A 73 -5.06 -5.25 -11.13
N VAL A 74 -5.72 -4.12 -10.87
CA VAL A 74 -6.25 -3.23 -11.91
C VAL A 74 -5.44 -1.95 -12.02
N PHE A 75 -4.79 -1.50 -10.96
CA PHE A 75 -3.94 -0.32 -10.96
C PHE A 75 -2.79 -0.54 -9.99
N THR A 76 -1.59 -0.11 -10.35
CA THR A 76 -0.43 -0.17 -9.47
C THR A 76 0.58 0.91 -9.78
N THR A 77 1.38 1.21 -8.77
CA THR A 77 2.59 2.05 -8.81
C THR A 77 3.86 1.22 -8.96
N SER A 78 3.76 -0.10 -8.78
CA SER A 78 4.91 -1.01 -8.76
C SER A 78 5.07 -1.71 -10.11
N GLU A 79 6.16 -1.44 -10.82
CA GLU A 79 6.51 -2.11 -12.09
C GLU A 79 6.55 -3.64 -11.94
N ARG A 80 7.01 -4.15 -10.80
CA ARG A 80 7.05 -5.59 -10.52
C ARG A 80 5.66 -6.20 -10.49
N ILE A 81 4.72 -5.54 -9.80
CA ILE A 81 3.33 -6.02 -9.71
C ILE A 81 2.65 -5.88 -11.07
N PHE A 82 2.92 -4.79 -11.79
CA PHE A 82 2.43 -4.53 -13.13
C PHE A 82 2.83 -5.65 -14.09
N ASN A 83 4.13 -5.95 -14.21
CA ASN A 83 4.63 -6.99 -15.10
C ASN A 83 4.03 -8.37 -14.75
N ALA A 84 3.94 -8.72 -13.46
CA ALA A 84 3.31 -9.96 -13.03
C ALA A 84 1.82 -10.05 -13.40
N ALA A 85 1.09 -8.94 -13.33
CA ALA A 85 -0.32 -8.88 -13.73
C ALA A 85 -0.48 -9.00 -15.25
N LEU A 86 0.44 -8.43 -16.04
CA LEU A 86 0.44 -8.59 -17.49
C LEU A 86 0.74 -10.01 -17.95
N GLU A 87 1.68 -10.69 -17.29
CA GLU A 87 1.97 -12.11 -17.56
C GLU A 87 0.75 -13.01 -17.30
N GLN A 88 -0.14 -12.58 -16.38
CA GLN A 88 -1.41 -13.24 -16.08
C GLN A 88 -2.55 -12.82 -17.01
N GLY A 89 -2.30 -11.92 -17.98
CA GLY A 89 -3.31 -11.42 -18.91
C GLY A 89 -4.30 -10.43 -18.31
N SER A 90 -3.99 -9.82 -17.16
CA SER A 90 -4.88 -8.84 -16.52
C SER A 90 -4.79 -7.46 -17.18
N MET A 91 -5.91 -6.73 -17.25
CA MET A 91 -5.90 -5.31 -17.61
C MET A 91 -5.45 -4.48 -16.42
N VAL A 92 -4.18 -4.08 -16.41
CA VAL A 92 -3.56 -3.33 -15.32
C VAL A 92 -3.00 -1.99 -15.80
N TRP A 93 -3.15 -0.97 -14.96
CA TRP A 93 -2.61 0.37 -15.14
C TRP A 93 -1.34 0.56 -14.30
N LEU A 94 -0.33 1.24 -14.83
CA LEU A 94 0.90 1.60 -14.14
C LEU A 94 1.01 3.11 -13.97
N THR A 95 1.36 3.60 -12.79
CA THR A 95 1.74 5.01 -12.61
C THR A 95 3.01 5.14 -11.76
N ASN A 96 3.54 6.35 -11.67
CA ASN A 96 4.61 6.66 -10.72
C ASN A 96 4.06 6.67 -9.29
N PRO A 97 4.92 6.52 -8.26
CA PRO A 97 4.49 6.67 -6.87
C PRO A 97 3.66 7.93 -6.65
N MET A 98 2.56 7.77 -5.93
CA MET A 98 1.57 8.83 -5.74
C MET A 98 1.95 9.73 -4.57
N ILE A 99 1.64 11.02 -4.70
CA ILE A 99 1.77 12.00 -3.61
C ILE A 99 0.37 12.20 -3.01
N ILE A 100 0.16 11.75 -1.79
CA ILE A 100 -1.15 11.74 -1.13
C ILE A 100 -1.04 12.47 0.20
N GLY A 101 -1.96 13.41 0.46
CA GLY A 101 -2.09 14.05 1.77
C GLY A 101 -2.71 13.09 2.79
N VAL A 102 -2.08 12.95 3.94
CA VAL A 102 -2.53 12.07 5.03
C VAL A 102 -3.78 12.68 5.65
N ASN A 103 -4.89 11.93 5.61
CA ASN A 103 -6.21 12.41 6.02
C ASN A 103 -6.68 13.70 5.29
N VAL A 104 -6.21 13.94 4.07
CA VAL A 104 -6.66 15.04 3.22
C VAL A 104 -7.53 14.48 2.10
N THR A 105 -8.84 14.70 2.22
CA THR A 105 -9.85 14.19 1.29
C THR A 105 -10.11 15.14 0.12
N THR A 106 -10.69 14.61 -0.94
CA THR A 106 -11.18 15.35 -2.11
C THR A 106 -12.70 15.24 -2.22
N ASP A 107 -13.33 16.32 -2.68
CA ASP A 107 -14.75 16.36 -3.05
C ASP A 107 -14.96 15.97 -4.53
N ASN A 108 -13.88 15.77 -5.30
CA ASN A 108 -13.96 15.35 -6.69
C ASN A 108 -14.58 13.95 -6.78
N LEU A 109 -15.57 13.78 -7.65
CA LEU A 109 -16.12 12.44 -7.94
C LEU A 109 -15.07 11.51 -8.55
N VAL A 110 -14.22 12.09 -9.41
CA VAL A 110 -13.11 11.42 -10.10
C VAL A 110 -11.88 12.29 -9.97
N GLU A 111 -10.83 11.73 -9.39
CA GLU A 111 -9.48 12.27 -9.36
C GLU A 111 -8.68 11.68 -10.54
N PRO A 112 -8.38 12.46 -11.59
CA PRO A 112 -7.62 11.97 -12.74
C PRO A 112 -6.15 11.75 -12.36
N VAL A 113 -5.67 10.52 -12.56
CA VAL A 113 -4.26 10.16 -12.30
C VAL A 113 -3.59 9.77 -13.61
N THR A 114 -2.49 10.43 -13.96
CA THR A 114 -1.72 10.07 -15.16
C THR A 114 -1.15 8.66 -14.99
N ALA A 115 -1.48 7.75 -15.92
CA ALA A 115 -1.08 6.36 -15.87
C ALA A 115 -0.81 5.81 -17.28
N TYR A 116 0.03 4.79 -17.34
CA TYR A 116 0.29 3.99 -18.51
C TYR A 116 -0.65 2.78 -18.52
N PHE A 117 -1.19 2.46 -19.71
CA PHE A 117 -1.96 1.26 -19.95
C PHE A 117 -1.42 0.56 -21.21
N PRO A 118 -1.10 -0.73 -21.18
CA PRO A 118 -0.55 -1.43 -22.35
C PRO A 118 -1.45 -1.31 -23.57
N GLY A 119 -0.84 -0.98 -24.72
CA GLY A 119 -1.56 -0.79 -25.97
C GLY A 119 -2.26 0.57 -26.11
N ALA A 120 -2.21 1.41 -25.08
CA ALA A 120 -2.54 2.83 -25.15
C ALA A 120 -1.31 3.67 -24.81
N ASP A 121 -1.27 4.92 -25.30
CA ASP A 121 -0.32 5.91 -24.81
C ASP A 121 -0.65 6.29 -23.35
N GLN A 122 0.17 7.17 -22.76
CA GLN A 122 -0.11 7.73 -21.43
C GLN A 122 -1.52 8.34 -21.40
N ALA A 123 -2.36 7.82 -20.50
CA ALA A 123 -3.77 8.18 -20.37
C ALA A 123 -4.10 8.56 -18.93
N SER A 124 -5.23 9.21 -18.72
CA SER A 124 -5.69 9.54 -17.38
C SER A 124 -6.51 8.39 -16.82
N PHE A 125 -6.05 7.78 -15.72
CA PHE A 125 -6.81 6.82 -14.93
C PHE A 125 -7.85 7.53 -14.04
N ALA A 126 -9.07 7.00 -13.96
CA ALA A 126 -10.15 7.55 -13.13
C ALA A 126 -10.08 6.96 -11.71
N PHE A 127 -9.41 7.66 -10.79
CA PHE A 127 -9.41 7.28 -9.38
C PHE A 127 -10.65 7.87 -8.72
N LEU A 128 -11.58 7.04 -8.25
CA LEU A 128 -12.82 7.55 -7.67
C LEU A 128 -12.53 8.27 -6.35
N GLY A 129 -13.13 9.44 -6.13
CA GLY A 129 -12.92 10.25 -4.92
C GLY A 129 -13.13 9.48 -3.61
N PRO A 130 -14.21 8.71 -3.45
CA PRO A 130 -14.41 7.89 -2.25
C PRO A 130 -13.36 6.81 -2.02
N GLU A 131 -12.74 6.27 -3.08
CA GLU A 131 -11.63 5.32 -2.96
C GLU A 131 -10.34 6.06 -2.60
N TYR A 132 -10.09 7.22 -3.23
CA TYR A 132 -8.94 8.07 -2.92
C TYR A 132 -8.96 8.53 -1.45
N ASN A 133 -10.12 8.95 -0.96
CA ASN A 133 -10.31 9.40 0.43
C ASN A 133 -9.99 8.27 1.43
N GLN A 134 -10.49 7.06 1.18
CA GLN A 134 -10.15 5.91 2.01
C GLN A 134 -8.66 5.57 1.98
N VAL A 135 -7.99 5.74 0.82
CA VAL A 135 -6.52 5.63 0.76
C VAL A 135 -5.87 6.70 1.64
N ALA A 136 -6.23 7.97 1.50
CA ALA A 136 -5.67 9.07 2.28
C ALA A 136 -5.87 8.89 3.79
N GLU A 137 -7.06 8.48 4.22
CA GLU A 137 -7.40 8.17 5.61
C GLU A 137 -6.63 6.95 6.15
N SER A 138 -6.41 5.95 5.30
CA SER A 138 -5.71 4.72 5.71
C SER A 138 -4.25 4.95 6.14
N LEU A 139 -3.65 6.05 5.68
CA LEU A 139 -2.26 6.44 5.94
C LEU A 139 -2.04 6.93 7.36
N VAL A 140 -3.09 7.38 8.06
CA VAL A 140 -2.97 7.89 9.43
C VAL A 140 -2.37 6.82 10.33
N GLY A 141 -1.33 7.19 11.07
CA GLY A 141 -0.62 6.27 11.97
C GLY A 141 0.41 5.37 11.28
N MET A 142 0.46 5.32 9.95
CA MET A 142 1.46 4.51 9.24
C MET A 142 2.85 5.14 9.29
N LYS A 143 3.90 4.33 9.21
CA LYS A 143 5.30 4.77 9.21
C LYS A 143 5.92 4.64 7.82
N GLU A 144 7.03 5.32 7.59
CA GLU A 144 7.83 5.09 6.38
C GLU A 144 8.27 3.62 6.30
N GLY A 145 8.18 3.05 5.11
CA GLY A 145 8.43 1.63 4.84
C GLY A 145 7.30 0.69 5.27
N GLN A 146 6.24 1.19 5.93
CA GLN A 146 5.12 0.35 6.32
C GLN A 146 4.16 0.13 5.15
N SER A 147 3.74 -1.12 4.98
CA SER A 147 2.65 -1.52 4.08
C SER A 147 1.39 -1.84 4.86
N LYS A 148 0.23 -1.50 4.29
CA LYS A 148 -1.09 -1.81 4.82
C LYS A 148 -2.01 -2.22 3.68
N ARG A 149 -2.76 -3.30 3.91
CA ARG A 149 -3.88 -3.70 3.07
C ARG A 149 -5.17 -3.34 3.77
N PHE A 150 -6.14 -2.82 3.04
CA PHE A 150 -7.48 -2.62 3.54
C PHE A 150 -8.51 -2.88 2.43
N ALA A 151 -9.71 -3.28 2.84
CA ALA A 151 -10.84 -3.39 1.95
C ALA A 151 -11.51 -2.02 1.85
N PHE A 152 -11.96 -1.65 0.65
CA PHE A 152 -12.81 -0.48 0.50
C PHE A 152 -14.20 -0.77 1.08
N GLU A 153 -14.78 0.25 1.71
CA GLU A 153 -16.20 0.23 2.04
C GLU A 153 -16.99 0.08 0.74
N GLN A 154 -17.81 -0.97 0.68
CA GLN A 154 -18.56 -1.33 -0.52
C GLN A 154 -19.62 -0.27 -0.81
N ASN A 155 -19.38 0.54 -1.84
CA ASN A 155 -20.37 1.49 -2.33
C ASN A 155 -21.21 0.84 -3.43
N THR A 156 -22.47 0.54 -3.14
CA THR A 156 -23.42 -0.04 -4.11
C THR A 156 -23.70 0.89 -5.30
N ALA A 157 -23.31 2.16 -5.22
CA ALA A 157 -23.37 3.09 -6.36
C ALA A 157 -22.23 2.89 -7.37
N PHE A 158 -21.24 2.03 -7.09
CA PHE A 158 -20.13 1.76 -8.01
C PHE A 158 -20.37 0.57 -8.93
N GLN A 159 -21.60 0.46 -9.39
CA GLN A 159 -22.04 -0.51 -10.39
C GLN A 159 -23.05 0.17 -11.31
N ARG A 160 -23.15 -0.33 -12.55
CA ARG A 160 -24.12 0.18 -13.53
C ARG A 160 -24.78 -0.99 -14.24
N GLU A 161 -26.09 -0.93 -14.28
CA GLU A 161 -26.93 -1.74 -15.16
C GLU A 161 -27.09 -1.01 -16.50
N MET A 162 -26.98 -1.73 -17.61
CA MET A 162 -27.18 -1.20 -18.96
C MET A 162 -27.95 -2.19 -19.83
N THR A 163 -28.76 -1.67 -20.75
CA THR A 163 -29.30 -2.50 -21.84
C THR A 163 -28.23 -2.84 -22.88
N SER A 164 -28.50 -3.80 -23.76
CA SER A 164 -27.57 -4.11 -24.85
C SER A 164 -27.36 -2.92 -25.79
N GLU A 165 -28.39 -2.09 -26.03
CA GLU A 165 -28.27 -0.88 -26.84
C GLU A 165 -27.41 0.19 -26.16
N GLU A 166 -27.58 0.40 -24.85
CA GLU A 166 -26.74 1.33 -24.10
C GLU A 166 -25.28 0.87 -24.08
N PHE A 167 -25.06 -0.43 -23.90
CA PHE A 167 -23.73 -1.04 -23.94
C PHE A 167 -23.08 -0.91 -25.32
N ALA A 168 -23.85 -1.13 -26.40
CA ALA A 168 -23.39 -0.90 -27.76
C ALA A 168 -23.11 0.58 -28.04
N GLY A 169 -23.92 1.49 -27.48
CA GLY A 169 -23.75 2.94 -27.60
C GLY A 169 -22.44 3.47 -27.02
N ILE A 170 -21.86 2.77 -26.04
CA ILE A 170 -20.53 3.07 -25.49
C ILE A 170 -19.39 2.26 -26.14
N GLY A 171 -19.67 1.54 -27.24
CA GLY A 171 -18.70 0.76 -28.00
C GLY A 171 -18.52 -0.69 -27.53
N GLY A 172 -19.37 -1.18 -26.63
CA GLY A 172 -19.37 -2.57 -26.18
C GLY A 172 -19.99 -3.53 -27.21
N ASN A 173 -19.54 -4.79 -27.20
CA ASN A 173 -20.16 -5.85 -28.00
C ASN A 173 -20.95 -6.81 -27.10
N PHE A 174 -22.27 -6.64 -27.05
CA PHE A 174 -23.13 -7.46 -26.18
C PHE A 174 -23.11 -8.94 -26.56
N SER A 175 -22.87 -9.31 -27.82
CA SER A 175 -22.85 -10.72 -28.23
C SER A 175 -21.60 -11.46 -27.75
N GLU A 176 -20.46 -10.78 -27.72
CA GLU A 176 -19.17 -11.39 -27.38
C GLU A 176 -18.85 -11.33 -25.88
N ILE A 177 -19.31 -10.29 -25.18
CA ILE A 177 -18.98 -10.05 -23.78
C ILE A 177 -19.46 -11.18 -22.85
N GLN A 178 -18.59 -11.61 -21.94
CA GLN A 178 -18.85 -12.62 -20.91
C GLN A 178 -18.77 -12.03 -19.50
N VAL A 179 -19.36 -12.74 -18.53
CA VAL A 179 -19.18 -12.41 -17.10
C VAL A 179 -17.72 -12.66 -16.71
N GLY A 180 -17.14 -11.72 -15.96
CA GLY A 180 -15.72 -11.71 -15.59
C GLY A 180 -14.84 -10.89 -16.53
N ASP A 181 -15.32 -10.55 -17.73
CA ASP A 181 -14.54 -9.76 -18.69
C ASP A 181 -14.25 -8.35 -18.13
N GLN A 182 -13.05 -7.85 -18.43
CA GLN A 182 -12.61 -6.50 -18.11
C GLN A 182 -12.78 -5.59 -19.32
N LEU A 183 -13.26 -4.36 -19.08
CA LEU A 183 -13.48 -3.33 -20.10
C LEU A 183 -12.92 -1.99 -19.62
N ILE A 184 -12.66 -1.07 -20.53
CA ILE A 184 -12.23 0.29 -20.18
C ILE A 184 -13.38 1.27 -20.45
N PHE A 185 -13.85 1.94 -19.40
CA PHE A 185 -14.91 2.97 -19.50
C PHE A 185 -14.33 4.36 -19.27
N GLY A 186 -14.89 5.36 -19.97
CA GLY A 186 -14.61 6.77 -19.74
C GLY A 186 -15.57 7.37 -18.70
N PHE A 187 -15.00 8.10 -17.75
CA PHE A 187 -15.69 8.84 -16.71
C PHE A 187 -15.42 10.33 -16.88
N THR A 188 -16.45 11.16 -16.80
CA THR A 188 -16.27 12.62 -16.84
C THR A 188 -15.61 13.12 -15.55
N THR A 189 -14.61 13.99 -15.68
CA THR A 189 -13.95 14.64 -14.54
C THR A 189 -14.63 15.95 -14.15
N ALA A 190 -15.57 16.45 -14.96
CA ALA A 190 -16.35 17.66 -14.70
C ALA A 190 -17.79 17.45 -15.20
N PRO A 191 -18.74 17.07 -14.32
CA PRO A 191 -20.11 16.77 -14.74
C PRO A 191 -20.93 18.02 -15.10
N MET A 192 -20.48 19.22 -14.71
CA MET A 192 -21.14 20.49 -15.06
C MET A 192 -20.34 21.20 -16.14
N ILE A 193 -20.82 21.12 -17.38
CA ILE A 193 -20.49 22.08 -18.43
C ILE A 193 -21.75 22.94 -18.56
N SER A 194 -21.64 24.24 -18.29
CA SER A 194 -22.73 25.14 -18.70
C SER A 194 -22.85 25.04 -20.22
N ALA A 195 -24.06 25.00 -20.78
CA ALA A 195 -24.26 24.94 -22.24
C ALA A 195 -23.62 26.12 -23.00
N GLU A 196 -23.20 27.14 -22.25
CA GLU A 196 -22.50 28.34 -22.72
C GLU A 196 -20.97 28.16 -22.84
N ASP A 197 -20.40 27.18 -22.13
CA ASP A 197 -18.97 26.88 -22.14
C ASP A 197 -18.69 25.80 -23.19
N ASN A 198 -18.26 26.23 -24.37
CA ASN A 198 -17.87 25.37 -25.50
C ASN A 198 -16.51 24.66 -25.23
N THR A 199 -16.38 24.04 -24.08
CA THR A 199 -15.18 23.33 -23.61
C THR A 199 -15.39 21.83 -23.72
N THR A 200 -14.38 21.12 -24.23
CA THR A 200 -14.42 19.66 -24.28
C THR A 200 -14.36 19.12 -22.84
N PRO A 201 -15.35 18.34 -22.38
CA PRO A 201 -15.30 17.76 -21.05
C PRO A 201 -14.06 16.88 -20.89
N GLY A 202 -13.34 17.05 -19.78
CA GLY A 202 -12.28 16.14 -19.40
C GLY A 202 -12.83 14.76 -19.10
N TYR A 203 -12.12 13.73 -19.53
CA TYR A 203 -12.45 12.34 -19.22
C TYR A 203 -11.23 11.60 -18.68
N ALA A 204 -11.50 10.63 -17.81
CA ALA A 204 -10.53 9.68 -17.30
C ALA A 204 -11.05 8.26 -17.52
N LEU A 205 -10.15 7.34 -17.81
CA LEU A 205 -10.43 5.96 -18.15
C LEU A 205 -10.27 5.05 -16.94
N ARG A 206 -11.08 4.01 -16.85
CA ARG A 206 -11.00 3.05 -15.75
C ARG A 206 -11.41 1.66 -16.17
N THR A 207 -10.72 0.67 -15.64
CA THR A 207 -11.10 -0.74 -15.81
C THR A 207 -12.36 -1.05 -15.02
N VAL A 208 -13.37 -1.60 -15.70
CA VAL A 208 -14.62 -2.11 -15.14
C VAL A 208 -14.71 -3.61 -15.38
N THR A 209 -15.49 -4.32 -14.58
CA THR A 209 -15.68 -5.77 -14.71
C THR A 209 -17.15 -6.11 -14.89
N VAL A 210 -17.45 -7.00 -15.83
CA VAL A 210 -18.81 -7.50 -16.03
C VAL A 210 -19.15 -8.49 -14.93
N THR A 211 -20.19 -8.20 -14.15
CA THR A 211 -20.60 -9.03 -13.00
C THR A 211 -21.79 -9.92 -13.30
N SER A 212 -22.67 -9.52 -14.22
CA SER A 212 -23.75 -10.38 -14.70
C SER A 212 -24.21 -9.97 -16.09
N LYS A 213 -24.81 -10.93 -16.80
CA LYS A 213 -25.43 -10.75 -18.11
C LYS A 213 -26.68 -11.60 -18.15
N THR A 214 -27.86 -10.97 -18.21
CA THR A 214 -29.15 -11.67 -18.13
C THR A 214 -30.11 -11.07 -19.15
N GLY A 215 -30.61 -11.91 -20.06
CA GLY A 215 -31.48 -11.45 -21.13
C GLY A 215 -30.77 -10.37 -21.96
N ASP A 216 -31.31 -9.16 -21.92
CA ASP A 216 -30.83 -7.98 -22.64
C ASP A 216 -30.10 -6.96 -21.74
N ILE A 217 -29.77 -7.37 -20.52
CA ILE A 217 -29.19 -6.51 -19.49
C ILE A 217 -27.79 -7.00 -19.15
N ILE A 218 -26.85 -6.06 -19.05
CA ILE A 218 -25.51 -6.27 -18.53
C ILE A 218 -25.28 -5.41 -17.28
N ASN A 219 -24.68 -6.03 -16.26
CA ASN A 219 -24.22 -5.33 -15.07
C ASN A 219 -22.71 -5.27 -15.07
N VAL A 220 -22.17 -4.08 -14.84
CA VAL A 220 -20.75 -3.87 -14.63
C VAL A 220 -20.51 -3.29 -13.25
N ILE A 221 -19.42 -3.68 -12.62
CA ILE A 221 -18.89 -3.06 -11.42
C ILE A 221 -17.65 -2.26 -11.80
N TYR A 222 -17.56 -1.05 -11.26
CA TYR A 222 -16.38 -0.20 -11.41
C TYR A 222 -15.79 0.20 -10.07
N GLY A 223 -16.40 -0.16 -8.94
CA GLY A 223 -15.80 -0.07 -7.61
C GLY A 223 -14.76 -1.16 -7.39
N TYR A 224 -13.66 -0.81 -6.74
CA TYR A 224 -12.63 -1.76 -6.36
C TYR A 224 -12.85 -2.29 -4.95
N SER A 225 -12.37 -3.50 -4.69
CA SER A 225 -12.64 -4.21 -3.43
C SER A 225 -11.61 -3.90 -2.34
N ALA A 226 -10.36 -3.64 -2.74
CA ALA A 226 -9.27 -3.45 -1.81
C ALA A 226 -8.12 -2.63 -2.40
N ALA A 227 -7.31 -2.07 -1.51
CA ALA A 227 -6.04 -1.45 -1.83
C ALA A 227 -4.91 -2.00 -0.94
N ASP A 228 -3.74 -2.12 -1.54
CA ASP A 228 -2.46 -2.30 -0.86
C ASP A 228 -1.68 -0.99 -0.98
N VAL A 229 -1.31 -0.39 0.15
CA VAL A 229 -0.63 0.91 0.21
C VAL A 229 0.65 0.80 1.02
N THR A 230 1.74 1.36 0.51
CA THR A 230 3.04 1.41 1.20
C THR A 230 3.57 2.83 1.20
N ILE A 231 3.93 3.35 2.37
CA ILE A 231 4.57 4.66 2.47
C ILE A 231 6.05 4.50 2.12
N LEU A 232 6.50 5.08 1.02
CA LEU A 232 7.90 5.12 0.63
C LEU A 232 8.65 6.22 1.39
N LYS A 233 8.00 7.38 1.55
CA LYS A 233 8.56 8.55 2.20
C LYS A 233 7.47 9.45 2.76
N LEU A 234 7.73 10.10 3.89
CA LEU A 234 6.88 11.12 4.50
C LEU A 234 7.56 12.48 4.42
N SER A 235 6.81 13.47 3.93
CA SER A 235 7.10 14.88 4.11
C SER A 235 6.16 15.43 5.16
N ARG A 236 6.72 16.14 6.14
CA ARG A 236 5.93 16.71 7.24
C ARG A 236 5.38 18.08 6.86
N ALA A 237 4.18 18.39 7.34
CA ALA A 237 3.61 19.74 7.30
C ALA A 237 4.31 20.70 8.28
#